data_AF-A0A1J5M039-F1
#
_entry.id   AF-A0A1J5M039-F1
#
_cell.length_a   1.000
_cell.length_b   1.000
_cell.length_c   1.000
_cell.angle_alpha   90.00
_cell.angle_beta   90.00
_cell.angle_gamma   90.00
#
_symmetry.space_group_name_H-M   'P 1'
#
loop_
_entity.id
_entity.type
_entity.pdbx_description
1 polymer ?
#
loop_
_entity_poly.entity_id
_entity_poly.type
_entity_poly.pdbx_seq_one_letter_code
_entity_poly.pdbx_strand_id
1 'polypeptide(L)'
;MRYWSKLHLKALSAFAVFPLVALVLSLALPKPAHAGYSDCPSVSTVGHTLALNLTDGECFIAELGFGPNSDGSEDYVVIQMANTAGSTNFQINDGGTDARVLSYVVNGVTINNGNPNYTTNCAAGCSASGTHGGTPFSFTYTDTGQSGAVGATVGPPSAFTSPSGGGQSATISTAFASVLTATVVDAGSNPVSGVSVTFTAPGSGASGTFSGGGASETVTTNGSGVATSTTFTANTVAGAYNVTASATGLSDVTFGLTNTVGAAATLAVSTG
;
A
#
# COMPACT_ATOMS: atom_id res chain seq x y z
N MET A 1 -62.98 -13.83 55.17
CA MET A 1 -62.69 -13.19 56.48
C MET A 1 -61.27 -12.63 56.40
N ARG A 2 -61.09 -11.36 56.00
CA ARG A 2 -60.62 -10.26 56.86
C ARG A 2 -59.70 -10.71 58.02
N TYR A 3 -58.42 -10.35 57.96
CA TYR A 3 -57.70 -9.80 59.09
C TYR A 3 -56.53 -8.91 58.60
N TRP A 4 -56.59 -7.63 58.96
CA TRP A 4 -55.46 -6.69 58.97
C TRP A 4 -54.65 -6.92 60.24
N SER A 5 -53.32 -6.75 60.21
CA SER A 5 -52.63 -6.03 61.29
C SER A 5 -51.20 -5.64 60.90
N LYS A 6 -50.86 -4.43 61.36
CA LYS A 6 -49.65 -3.65 61.15
C LYS A 6 -48.43 -4.34 61.76
N LEU A 7 -47.27 -4.23 61.11
CA LEU A 7 -45.99 -4.31 61.81
C LEU A 7 -45.02 -3.23 61.33
N HIS A 8 -44.24 -2.77 62.30
CA HIS A 8 -43.64 -1.46 62.43
C HIS A 8 -42.53 -1.13 61.43
N LEU A 9 -42.51 0.16 61.08
CA LEU A 9 -41.38 0.89 60.52
C LEU A 9 -40.17 0.79 61.48
N LYS A 10 -39.07 0.19 61.01
CA LYS A 10 -37.72 0.45 61.51
C LYS A 10 -36.81 0.69 60.31
N ALA A 11 -36.34 1.92 60.21
CA ALA A 11 -35.33 2.34 59.25
C ALA A 11 -34.02 1.55 59.51
N LEU A 12 -33.40 1.05 58.45
CA LEU A 12 -31.96 0.88 58.41
C LEU A 12 -31.47 1.22 57.00
N SER A 13 -30.60 2.21 56.96
CA SER A 13 -29.86 2.72 55.81
C SER A 13 -29.09 1.63 55.08
N ALA A 14 -29.24 1.56 53.76
CA ALA A 14 -28.23 1.01 52.88
C ALA A 14 -28.16 1.89 51.63
N PHE A 15 -27.15 2.76 51.61
CA PHE A 15 -26.68 3.41 50.39
C PHE A 15 -26.28 2.31 49.41
N ALA A 16 -27.10 2.09 48.38
CA ALA A 16 -26.72 1.24 47.25
C ALA A 16 -25.71 2.00 46.38
N VAL A 17 -24.43 1.82 46.69
CA VAL A 17 -23.35 2.15 45.76
C VAL A 17 -23.40 1.08 44.67
N PHE A 18 -23.99 1.41 43.52
CA PHE A 18 -23.81 0.63 42.30
C PHE A 18 -22.36 0.82 41.85
N PRO A 19 -21.51 -0.23 41.79
CA PRO A 19 -20.28 -0.10 41.05
C PRO A 19 -20.67 0.00 39.58
N LEU A 20 -20.44 1.18 39.00
CA LEU A 20 -20.40 1.38 37.57
C LEU A 20 -19.27 0.48 37.05
N VAL A 21 -19.60 -0.76 36.66
CA VAL A 21 -18.70 -1.60 35.88
C VAL A 21 -18.59 -0.91 34.53
N ALA A 22 -17.57 -0.06 34.39
CA ALA A 22 -17.13 0.39 33.10
C ALA A 22 -16.73 -0.87 32.33
N LEU A 23 -17.63 -1.33 31.46
CA LEU A 23 -17.27 -2.24 30.38
C LEU A 23 -16.28 -1.46 29.53
N VAL A 24 -14.99 -1.59 29.86
CA VAL A 24 -13.91 -1.21 28.97
C VAL A 24 -14.05 -2.18 27.81
N LEU A 25 -14.85 -1.79 26.81
CA LEU A 25 -14.75 -2.36 25.48
C LEU A 25 -13.34 -1.97 25.05
N SER A 26 -12.41 -2.88 25.28
CA SER A 26 -11.09 -2.87 24.69
C SER A 26 -11.34 -2.96 23.19
N LEU A 27 -11.66 -1.84 22.55
CA LEU A 27 -11.31 -1.67 21.16
C LEU A 27 -9.80 -1.85 21.19
N ALA A 28 -9.34 -3.04 20.82
CA ALA A 28 -8.01 -3.20 20.31
C ALA A 28 -7.94 -2.17 19.18
N LEU A 29 -7.34 -1.02 19.47
CA LEU A 29 -6.85 -0.12 18.45
C LEU A 29 -6.08 -1.07 17.51
N PRO A 30 -6.45 -1.16 16.22
CA PRO A 30 -5.68 -1.99 15.30
C PRO A 30 -4.23 -1.54 15.48
N LYS A 31 -3.38 -2.44 16.01
CA LYS A 31 -1.96 -2.16 16.09
C LYS A 31 -1.57 -1.81 14.66
N PRO A 32 -0.89 -0.68 14.41
CA PRO A 32 -0.45 -0.38 13.06
C PRO A 32 0.30 -1.61 12.57
N ALA A 33 -0.14 -2.21 11.45
CA ALA A 33 0.57 -3.35 10.90
C ALA A 33 2.04 -2.92 10.75
N HIS A 34 2.96 -3.65 11.39
CA HIS A 34 4.36 -3.28 11.37
C HIS A 34 4.83 -3.34 9.92
N ALA A 35 5.22 -2.18 9.37
CA ALA A 35 5.56 -2.03 7.96
C ALA A 35 6.93 -2.63 7.57
N GLY A 36 7.68 -3.27 8.49
CA GLY A 36 9.02 -3.75 8.16
C GLY A 36 9.51 -4.86 9.06
N TYR A 37 10.19 -5.81 8.43
CA TYR A 37 10.94 -6.86 9.08
C TYR A 37 12.43 -6.48 9.04
N SER A 38 13.01 -5.97 10.14
CA SER A 38 14.37 -5.40 10.14
C SER A 38 15.50 -6.39 10.24
N ASP A 39 15.23 -7.56 10.77
CA ASP A 39 16.28 -8.49 11.19
C ASP A 39 15.89 -9.92 10.82
N CYS A 40 15.29 -10.09 9.63
CA CYS A 40 14.96 -11.44 9.19
C CYS A 40 16.23 -12.29 9.06
N PRO A 41 16.22 -13.50 9.63
CA PRO A 41 17.31 -14.43 9.39
C PRO A 41 17.41 -14.72 7.89
N SER A 42 18.63 -14.79 7.39
CA SER A 42 18.87 -15.25 6.02
C SER A 42 18.57 -16.74 5.90
N VAL A 43 17.86 -17.13 4.86
CA VAL A 43 17.72 -18.54 4.50
C VAL A 43 19.01 -19.00 3.86
N SER A 44 19.71 -19.98 4.42
CA SER A 44 21.01 -20.46 3.91
C SER A 44 20.97 -21.89 3.35
N THR A 45 19.79 -22.51 3.34
CA THR A 45 19.61 -23.91 2.92
C THR A 45 18.43 -24.01 1.95
N VAL A 46 18.65 -24.67 0.80
CA VAL A 46 17.57 -24.94 -0.16
C VAL A 46 16.45 -25.74 0.54
N GLY A 47 15.21 -25.35 0.26
CA GLY A 47 14.02 -25.95 0.86
C GLY A 47 13.62 -25.33 2.21
N HIS A 48 14.49 -24.57 2.88
CA HIS A 48 14.10 -23.84 4.08
C HIS A 48 13.23 -22.63 3.71
N THR A 49 12.35 -22.26 4.62
CA THR A 49 11.40 -21.17 4.42
C THR A 49 11.64 -20.05 5.41
N LEU A 50 11.59 -18.81 4.93
CA LEU A 50 11.44 -17.62 5.76
C LEU A 50 9.95 -17.31 5.86
N ALA A 51 9.43 -17.24 7.07
CA ALA A 51 8.08 -16.79 7.35
C ALA A 51 8.10 -15.33 7.81
N LEU A 52 7.26 -14.51 7.19
CA LEU A 52 6.99 -13.13 7.54
C LEU A 52 5.60 -13.09 8.19
N ASN A 53 5.52 -13.00 9.52
CA ASN A 53 4.27 -12.89 10.26
C ASN A 53 3.79 -11.43 10.22
N LEU A 54 2.76 -11.14 9.43
CA LEU A 54 2.22 -9.78 9.27
C LEU A 54 1.33 -9.38 10.43
N THR A 55 0.75 -10.36 11.13
CA THR A 55 -0.06 -10.14 12.34
C THR A 55 0.78 -9.64 13.50
N ASP A 56 1.95 -10.24 13.73
CA ASP A 56 2.82 -9.89 14.86
C ASP A 56 3.97 -8.95 14.49
N GLY A 57 4.30 -8.83 13.20
CA GLY A 57 5.42 -8.02 12.73
C GLY A 57 6.78 -8.66 12.96
N GLU A 58 6.85 -9.99 12.97
CA GLU A 58 8.07 -10.77 13.21
C GLU A 58 8.39 -11.69 12.03
N CYS A 59 9.66 -12.05 11.87
CA CYS A 59 10.05 -13.03 10.87
C CYS A 59 11.08 -14.03 11.40
N PHE A 60 11.02 -15.26 10.87
CA PHE A 60 11.79 -16.38 11.36
C PHE A 60 11.95 -17.46 10.29
N ILE A 61 12.97 -18.32 10.42
CA ILE A 61 13.09 -19.51 9.58
C ILE A 61 12.09 -20.56 10.07
N ALA A 62 11.14 -20.93 9.22
CA ALA A 62 10.25 -22.07 9.45
C ALA A 62 10.88 -23.29 8.78
N GLU A 63 11.46 -24.19 9.59
CA GLU A 63 12.22 -25.32 9.05
C GLU A 63 11.31 -26.45 8.55
N LEU A 64 10.17 -26.75 9.19
CA LEU A 64 9.19 -27.74 8.73
C LEU A 64 7.82 -27.53 9.41
N GLY A 65 7.02 -26.60 8.89
CA GLY A 65 5.70 -26.28 9.45
C GLY A 65 5.70 -25.02 10.30
N PHE A 66 4.60 -24.28 10.20
CA PHE A 66 4.40 -22.92 10.75
C PHE A 66 4.86 -22.78 12.21
N GLY A 67 5.44 -21.62 12.53
CA GLY A 67 6.15 -21.35 13.79
C GLY A 67 5.29 -21.44 15.06
N PRO A 68 5.90 -21.18 16.24
CA PRO A 68 5.32 -21.49 17.55
C PRO A 68 4.05 -20.71 17.93
N ASN A 69 3.64 -19.72 17.14
CA ASN A 69 2.42 -18.95 17.34
C ASN A 69 1.47 -19.35 16.21
N SER A 70 0.66 -20.37 16.46
CA SER A 70 -0.35 -20.89 15.53
C SER A 70 -1.69 -20.92 16.25
N ASP A 71 -2.10 -19.76 16.78
CA ASP A 71 -3.49 -19.62 17.24
C ASP A 71 -4.49 -19.68 16.07
N GLY A 72 -3.96 -19.66 14.83
CA GLY A 72 -4.70 -19.84 13.61
C GLY A 72 -5.33 -18.54 13.13
N SER A 73 -4.92 -17.39 13.67
CA SER A 73 -5.25 -16.05 13.20
C SER A 73 -4.02 -15.29 12.68
N GLU A 74 -2.87 -15.95 12.56
CA GLU A 74 -1.69 -15.30 12.01
C GLU A 74 -1.66 -15.38 10.48
N ASP A 75 -1.31 -14.24 9.88
CA ASP A 75 -1.19 -14.06 8.44
C ASP A 75 0.27 -14.03 8.04
N TYR A 76 0.66 -14.95 7.15
CA TYR A 76 2.05 -15.10 6.73
C TYR A 76 2.27 -14.88 5.24
N VAL A 77 3.37 -14.22 4.93
CA VAL A 77 4.07 -14.39 3.66
C VAL A 77 5.20 -15.39 3.87
N VAL A 78 5.19 -16.49 3.10
CA VAL A 78 6.21 -17.54 3.19
C VAL A 78 7.08 -17.48 1.96
N ILE A 79 8.39 -17.48 2.15
CA ILE A 79 9.39 -17.38 1.09
C ILE A 79 10.34 -18.55 1.20
N GLN A 80 10.42 -19.38 0.17
CA GLN A 80 11.28 -20.56 0.14
C GLN A 80 12.33 -20.45 -0.95
N MET A 81 13.58 -20.73 -0.62
CA MET A 81 14.61 -20.97 -1.63
C MET A 81 14.36 -22.33 -2.27
N ALA A 82 13.91 -22.35 -3.52
CA ALA A 82 13.52 -23.58 -4.21
C ALA A 82 14.72 -24.31 -4.81
N ASN A 83 15.78 -23.60 -5.18
CA ASN A 83 17.02 -24.20 -5.69
C ASN A 83 18.23 -23.26 -5.54
N THR A 84 19.39 -23.74 -5.97
CA THR A 84 20.65 -22.99 -5.94
C THR A 84 20.86 -22.02 -7.12
N ALA A 85 19.84 -21.82 -7.97
CA ALA A 85 19.88 -20.91 -9.12
C ALA A 85 19.06 -19.63 -8.88
N GLY A 86 18.67 -19.37 -7.62
CA GLY A 86 17.86 -18.21 -7.22
C GLY A 86 16.37 -18.36 -7.51
N SER A 87 15.89 -19.58 -7.81
CA SER A 87 14.45 -19.84 -7.89
C SER A 87 13.86 -19.77 -6.49
N THR A 88 12.86 -18.91 -6.32
CA THR A 88 12.22 -18.64 -5.04
C THR A 88 10.72 -18.89 -5.17
N ASN A 89 10.15 -19.61 -4.21
CA ASN A 89 8.71 -19.81 -4.10
C ASN A 89 8.14 -18.85 -3.05
N PHE A 90 7.12 -18.08 -3.45
CA PHE A 90 6.34 -17.22 -2.58
C PHE A 90 4.99 -17.87 -2.34
N GLN A 91 4.56 -17.90 -1.09
CA GLN A 91 3.29 -18.47 -0.69
C GLN A 91 2.57 -17.54 0.28
N ILE A 92 1.25 -17.64 0.30
CA ILE A 92 0.41 -17.00 1.31
C ILE A 92 -0.11 -18.07 2.27
N ASN A 93 -0.09 -17.77 3.55
CA ASN A 93 -0.84 -18.52 4.54
C ASN A 93 -1.64 -17.55 5.39
N ASP A 94 -2.87 -17.32 4.96
CA ASP A 94 -3.90 -16.55 5.65
C ASP A 94 -4.68 -17.53 6.52
N GLY A 95 -4.28 -17.60 7.79
CA GLY A 95 -4.87 -18.50 8.77
C GLY A 95 -6.09 -17.87 9.44
N GLY A 96 -7.20 -18.59 9.50
CA GLY A 96 -8.34 -18.25 10.35
C GLY A 96 -9.56 -17.69 9.64
N THR A 97 -10.59 -17.32 10.41
CA THR A 97 -11.80 -16.66 9.92
C THR A 97 -11.79 -15.17 10.25
N ASP A 98 -10.62 -14.54 10.23
CA ASP A 98 -10.50 -13.12 10.54
C ASP A 98 -10.70 -12.23 9.30
N ALA A 99 -10.91 -10.94 9.52
CA ALA A 99 -11.30 -9.99 8.48
C ALA A 99 -10.08 -9.37 7.75
N ARG A 100 -8.85 -9.72 8.12
CA ARG A 100 -7.62 -9.14 7.56
C ARG A 100 -7.26 -9.84 6.27
N VAL A 101 -7.89 -9.40 5.18
CA VAL A 101 -7.52 -9.89 3.85
C VAL A 101 -6.03 -9.63 3.60
N LEU A 102 -5.29 -10.70 3.33
CA LEU A 102 -3.92 -10.65 2.85
C LEU A 102 -3.88 -10.87 1.33
N SER A 103 -3.29 -9.92 0.61
CA SER A 103 -3.03 -10.03 -0.82
C SER A 103 -1.78 -9.24 -1.15
N TYR A 104 -0.87 -9.83 -1.91
CA TYR A 104 0.36 -9.17 -2.32
C TYR A 104 0.75 -9.52 -3.75
N VAL A 105 1.69 -8.75 -4.29
CA VAL A 105 2.15 -8.84 -5.67
C VAL A 105 3.66 -9.01 -5.65
N VAL A 106 4.16 -9.98 -6.40
CA VAL A 106 5.59 -10.19 -6.64
C VAL A 106 5.84 -10.09 -8.13
N ASN A 107 6.71 -9.17 -8.54
CA ASN A 107 7.04 -8.94 -9.97
C ASN A 107 5.80 -8.82 -10.88
N GLY A 108 4.73 -8.20 -10.38
CA GLY A 108 3.46 -8.01 -11.12
C GLY A 108 2.46 -9.16 -11.03
N VAL A 109 2.78 -10.27 -10.36
CA VAL A 109 1.87 -11.40 -10.15
C VAL A 109 1.23 -11.34 -8.76
N THR A 110 -0.11 -11.34 -8.72
CA THR A 110 -0.88 -11.35 -7.47
C THR A 110 -0.90 -12.73 -6.83
N ILE A 111 -0.64 -12.75 -5.52
CA ILE A 111 -0.65 -13.90 -4.63
C ILE A 111 -1.69 -13.62 -3.54
N ASN A 112 -2.67 -14.51 -3.43
CA ASN A 112 -3.81 -14.45 -2.51
C ASN A 112 -4.42 -15.86 -2.34
N ASN A 113 -5.49 -16.01 -1.57
CA ASN A 113 -6.06 -17.35 -1.30
C ASN A 113 -6.58 -18.07 -2.55
N GLY A 114 -6.88 -17.35 -3.65
CA GLY A 114 -7.25 -17.93 -4.94
C GLY A 114 -6.05 -18.33 -5.82
N ASN A 115 -4.88 -17.75 -5.58
CA ASN A 115 -3.60 -18.09 -6.20
C ASN A 115 -2.49 -18.10 -5.14
N PRO A 116 -2.42 -19.14 -4.29
CA PRO A 116 -1.65 -19.06 -3.06
C PRO A 116 -0.15 -19.31 -3.22
N ASN A 117 0.31 -19.62 -4.44
CA ASN A 117 1.70 -19.97 -4.71
C ASN A 117 2.18 -19.26 -5.99
N TYR A 118 3.41 -18.73 -5.95
CA TYR A 118 4.07 -18.17 -7.12
C TYR A 118 5.57 -18.42 -7.05
N THR A 119 6.13 -19.00 -8.11
CA THR A 119 7.57 -19.23 -8.22
C THR A 119 8.17 -18.29 -9.26
N THR A 120 9.27 -17.64 -8.90
CA THR A 120 10.01 -16.74 -9.79
C THR A 120 11.51 -16.76 -9.47
N ASN A 121 12.33 -16.10 -10.27
CA ASN A 121 13.77 -15.99 -10.00
C ASN A 121 14.05 -14.65 -9.28
N CYS A 122 14.60 -14.72 -8.07
CA CYS A 122 14.95 -13.55 -7.26
C CYS A 122 16.45 -13.32 -7.13
N ALA A 123 17.28 -13.88 -8.02
CA ALA A 123 18.72 -13.64 -8.07
C ALA A 123 19.09 -12.17 -8.32
N ALA A 124 18.26 -11.45 -9.07
CA ALA A 124 18.40 -10.01 -9.29
C ALA A 124 17.64 -9.15 -8.25
N GLY A 125 17.00 -9.78 -7.26
CA GLY A 125 16.07 -9.16 -6.34
C GLY A 125 14.63 -9.17 -6.86
N CYS A 126 13.70 -9.59 -6.01
CA CYS A 126 12.25 -9.51 -6.22
C CYS A 126 11.66 -8.42 -5.34
N SER A 127 10.80 -7.58 -5.91
CA SER A 127 10.01 -6.63 -5.14
C SER A 127 8.65 -7.25 -4.81
N ALA A 128 8.32 -7.28 -3.52
CA ALA A 128 7.03 -7.74 -3.03
C ALA A 128 6.29 -6.59 -2.36
N SER A 129 5.00 -6.48 -2.63
CA SER A 129 4.14 -5.43 -2.08
C SER A 129 2.70 -5.87 -1.96
N GLY A 130 2.03 -5.53 -0.87
CA GLY A 130 0.66 -5.95 -0.67
C GLY A 130 -0.07 -5.16 0.39
N THR A 131 -1.22 -5.69 0.78
CA THR A 131 -2.01 -5.18 1.90
C THR A 131 -2.34 -6.31 2.87
N HIS A 132 -2.30 -5.99 4.16
CA HIS A 132 -2.76 -6.84 5.25
C HIS A 132 -3.82 -6.08 6.04
N GLY A 133 -5.08 -6.54 5.99
CA GLY A 133 -6.21 -5.82 6.59
C GLY A 133 -6.36 -4.38 6.09
N GLY A 134 -5.98 -4.13 4.83
CA GLY A 134 -5.95 -2.80 4.21
C GLY A 134 -4.70 -1.95 4.52
N THR A 135 -3.80 -2.42 5.39
CA THR A 135 -2.53 -1.74 5.67
C THR A 135 -1.48 -2.17 4.67
N PRO A 136 -0.83 -1.24 3.95
CA PRO A 136 0.18 -1.59 2.95
C PRO A 136 1.48 -2.11 3.59
N PHE A 137 2.13 -3.06 2.94
CA PHE A 137 3.48 -3.51 3.27
C PHE A 137 4.31 -3.71 2.00
N SER A 138 5.63 -3.62 2.14
CA SER A 138 6.56 -3.98 1.06
C SER A 138 7.92 -4.40 1.56
N PHE A 139 8.56 -5.26 0.79
CA PHE A 139 9.92 -5.69 1.03
C PHE A 139 10.59 -6.08 -0.29
N THR A 140 11.91 -6.13 -0.28
CA THR A 140 12.69 -6.78 -1.35
C THR A 140 13.22 -8.11 -0.82
N TYR A 141 13.27 -9.12 -1.68
CA TYR A 141 13.89 -10.40 -1.36
C TYR A 141 14.90 -10.77 -2.44
N THR A 142 16.12 -11.07 -2.03
CA THR A 142 17.21 -11.46 -2.94
C THR A 142 17.69 -12.86 -2.59
N ASP A 143 17.72 -13.74 -3.59
CA ASP A 143 18.16 -15.14 -3.46
C ASP A 143 19.36 -15.41 -4.36
N THR A 144 20.55 -15.55 -3.76
CA THR A 144 21.79 -15.82 -4.48
C THR A 144 21.98 -17.30 -4.85
N GLY A 145 21.02 -18.16 -4.50
CA GLY A 145 21.13 -19.61 -4.62
C GLY A 145 21.97 -20.28 -3.51
N GLN A 146 22.58 -19.48 -2.64
CA GLN A 146 23.24 -19.95 -1.41
C GLN A 146 22.67 -19.28 -0.16
N SER A 147 22.21 -18.04 -0.31
CA SER A 147 21.58 -17.27 0.75
C SER A 147 20.44 -16.42 0.18
N GLY A 148 19.33 -16.42 0.88
CA GLY A 148 18.14 -15.61 0.63
C GLY A 148 17.89 -14.66 1.79
N ALA A 149 17.67 -13.38 1.52
CA ALA A 149 17.45 -12.39 2.59
C ALA A 149 16.41 -11.34 2.17
N VAL A 150 15.67 -10.86 3.15
CA VAL A 150 14.84 -9.67 3.03
C VAL A 150 15.75 -8.44 3.12
N GLY A 151 15.59 -7.50 2.18
CA GLY A 151 16.36 -6.25 2.16
C GLY A 151 15.99 -5.29 3.29
N ALA A 152 16.68 -4.13 3.34
CA ALA A 152 16.51 -3.11 4.38
C ALA A 152 15.03 -2.74 4.62
N THR A 153 14.65 -2.56 5.89
CA THR A 153 13.27 -2.22 6.29
C THR A 153 12.73 -1.03 5.54
N VAL A 154 11.50 -1.17 5.06
CA VAL A 154 10.71 -0.06 4.59
C VAL A 154 9.90 0.48 5.78
N GLY A 155 10.25 1.65 6.28
CA GLY A 155 9.46 2.39 7.26
C GLY A 155 8.18 2.99 6.65
N PRO A 156 7.36 3.69 7.44
CA PRO A 156 6.20 4.38 6.91
C PRO A 156 6.59 5.42 5.84
N PRO A 157 5.70 5.74 4.89
CA PRO A 157 5.91 6.82 3.94
C PRO A 157 6.37 8.10 4.63
N SER A 158 7.46 8.69 4.16
CA SER A 158 8.01 9.93 4.74
C SER A 158 8.15 11.06 3.72
N ALA A 159 8.39 10.73 2.44
CA ALA A 159 8.60 11.71 1.40
C ALA A 159 8.30 11.16 0.01
N PHE A 160 7.98 12.07 -0.91
CA PHE A 160 8.20 11.84 -2.32
C PHE A 160 9.67 12.14 -2.68
N THR A 161 10.24 11.39 -3.60
CA THR A 161 11.47 11.80 -4.29
C THR A 161 11.14 12.77 -5.43
N SER A 162 12.15 13.20 -6.18
CA SER A 162 11.94 14.08 -7.34
C SER A 162 10.96 13.44 -8.34
N PRO A 163 9.84 14.11 -8.66
CA PRO A 163 8.89 13.62 -9.67
C PRO A 163 9.52 13.58 -11.07
N SER A 164 9.00 12.72 -11.95
CA SER A 164 9.41 12.60 -13.36
C SER A 164 8.21 12.72 -14.31
N GLY A 165 8.45 13.17 -15.55
CA GLY A 165 7.40 13.45 -16.54
C GLY A 165 6.88 14.89 -16.53
N GLY A 166 7.43 15.76 -15.67
CA GLY A 166 7.23 17.22 -15.74
C GLY A 166 8.12 17.90 -16.79
N GLY A 167 7.89 19.20 -17.01
CA GLY A 167 8.66 20.04 -17.93
C GLY A 167 8.30 19.85 -19.41
N GLN A 168 7.21 19.14 -19.70
CA GLN A 168 6.78 18.84 -21.06
C GLN A 168 5.65 19.75 -21.53
N SER A 169 5.53 19.85 -22.85
CA SER A 169 4.49 20.61 -23.54
C SER A 169 3.72 19.70 -24.48
N ALA A 170 2.42 19.97 -24.64
CA ALA A 170 1.58 19.30 -25.62
C ALA A 170 0.70 20.33 -26.33
N THR A 171 0.36 20.06 -27.59
CA THR A 171 -0.66 20.85 -28.28
C THR A 171 -1.99 20.65 -27.57
N ILE A 172 -2.82 21.68 -27.47
CA ILE A 172 -4.19 21.54 -26.95
C ILE A 172 -4.89 20.33 -27.58
N SER A 173 -5.67 19.60 -26.78
CA SER A 173 -6.35 18.35 -27.19
C SER A 173 -5.44 17.19 -27.61
N THR A 174 -4.14 17.23 -27.30
CA THR A 174 -3.20 16.13 -27.59
C THR A 174 -2.58 15.55 -26.32
N ALA A 175 -2.20 14.27 -26.39
CA ALA A 175 -1.54 13.59 -25.28
C ALA A 175 -0.13 14.15 -25.05
N PHE A 176 0.25 14.26 -23.78
CA PHE A 176 1.65 14.48 -23.44
C PHE A 176 2.49 13.23 -23.72
N ALA A 177 3.76 13.43 -24.07
CA ALA A 177 4.64 12.36 -24.51
C ALA A 177 5.05 11.41 -23.37
N SER A 178 5.27 11.93 -22.16
CA SER A 178 5.61 11.14 -20.99
C SER A 178 4.46 11.11 -19.98
N VAL A 179 4.25 9.95 -19.37
CA VAL A 179 3.39 9.81 -18.19
C VAL A 179 4.05 10.44 -16.96
N LEU A 180 3.25 10.76 -15.95
CA LEU A 180 3.73 11.33 -14.70
C LEU A 180 4.09 10.21 -13.73
N THR A 181 5.25 10.30 -13.09
CA THR A 181 5.66 9.33 -12.07
C THR A 181 6.12 10.02 -10.79
N ALA A 182 5.66 9.50 -9.66
CA ALA A 182 6.09 9.92 -8.33
C ALA A 182 6.57 8.69 -7.56
N THR A 183 7.72 8.81 -6.87
CA THR A 183 8.24 7.71 -6.04
C THR A 183 8.11 8.09 -4.57
N VAL A 184 7.58 7.18 -3.76
CA VAL A 184 7.43 7.34 -2.32
C VAL A 184 8.53 6.58 -1.59
N VAL A 185 9.15 7.21 -0.61
CA VAL A 185 10.21 6.63 0.22
C VAL A 185 9.96 6.84 1.71
N ASP A 186 10.52 5.96 2.53
CA ASP A 186 10.58 6.08 3.98
C ASP A 186 11.69 7.04 4.43
N ALA A 187 11.86 7.20 5.75
CA ALA A 187 12.90 8.08 6.31
C ALA A 187 14.33 7.58 6.05
N GLY A 188 14.49 6.29 5.74
CA GLY A 188 15.75 5.65 5.35
C GLY A 188 16.04 5.70 3.85
N SER A 189 15.19 6.38 3.05
CA SER A 189 15.24 6.39 1.58
C SER A 189 14.95 5.04 0.91
N ASN A 190 14.29 4.12 1.62
CA ASN A 190 13.80 2.87 1.04
C ASN A 190 12.45 3.11 0.34
N PRO A 191 12.21 2.54 -0.85
CA PRO A 191 10.96 2.70 -1.56
C PRO A 191 9.78 2.07 -0.81
N VAL A 192 8.67 2.80 -0.69
CA VAL A 192 7.45 2.33 -0.02
C VAL A 192 6.39 1.98 -1.04
N SER A 193 5.96 0.73 -1.04
CA SER A 193 4.86 0.28 -1.90
C SER A 193 3.49 0.43 -1.25
N GLY A 194 2.42 0.25 -2.03
CA GLY A 194 1.06 0.24 -1.50
C GLY A 194 0.50 1.63 -1.13
N VAL A 195 1.27 2.70 -1.34
CA VAL A 195 0.84 4.07 -1.06
C VAL A 195 -0.10 4.55 -2.17
N SER A 196 -1.31 4.96 -1.80
CA SER A 196 -2.24 5.62 -2.71
C SER A 196 -1.77 7.05 -2.99
N VAL A 197 -1.36 7.30 -4.23
CA VAL A 197 -0.93 8.60 -4.72
C VAL A 197 -2.00 9.16 -5.66
N THR A 198 -2.50 10.35 -5.35
CA THR A 198 -3.50 11.05 -6.17
C THR A 198 -2.83 12.15 -6.98
N PHE A 199 -2.91 12.04 -8.31
CA PHE A 199 -2.53 13.07 -9.26
C PHE A 199 -3.74 13.96 -9.55
N THR A 200 -3.59 15.27 -9.50
CA THR A 200 -4.67 16.25 -9.71
C THR A 200 -4.19 17.43 -10.55
N ALA A 201 -4.85 17.65 -11.68
CA ALA A 201 -4.70 18.84 -12.51
C ALA A 201 -5.70 19.93 -12.07
N PRO A 202 -5.49 21.21 -12.44
CA PRO A 202 -6.41 22.29 -12.09
C PRO A 202 -7.82 22.04 -12.65
N GLY A 203 -8.85 22.41 -11.89
CA GLY A 203 -10.25 22.26 -12.31
C GLY A 203 -10.72 23.27 -13.37
N SER A 204 -9.92 24.30 -13.66
CA SER A 204 -10.22 25.35 -14.64
C SER A 204 -8.94 25.92 -15.26
N GLY A 205 -9.07 26.62 -16.39
CA GLY A 205 -7.94 27.16 -17.13
C GLY A 205 -7.17 26.08 -17.90
N ALA A 206 -5.86 26.28 -18.08
CA ALA A 206 -4.98 25.27 -18.67
C ALA A 206 -4.93 24.03 -17.76
N SER A 207 -5.28 22.88 -18.31
CA SER A 207 -5.41 21.60 -17.58
C SER A 207 -5.39 20.43 -18.56
N GLY A 208 -5.81 19.25 -18.12
CA GLY A 208 -5.94 18.06 -18.94
C GLY A 208 -6.77 16.98 -18.30
N THR A 209 -6.86 15.84 -18.98
CA THR A 209 -7.60 14.66 -18.55
C THR A 209 -6.71 13.42 -18.56
N PHE A 210 -6.76 12.65 -17.48
CA PHE A 210 -6.20 11.30 -17.42
C PHE A 210 -7.06 10.34 -18.25
N SER A 211 -6.55 9.14 -18.54
CA SER A 211 -7.24 8.18 -19.41
C SER A 211 -8.58 7.69 -18.83
N GLY A 212 -8.79 7.81 -17.51
CA GLY A 212 -10.08 7.59 -16.84
C GLY A 212 -11.12 8.71 -17.04
N GLY A 213 -10.79 9.77 -17.79
CA GLY A 213 -11.69 10.85 -18.17
C GLY A 213 -11.77 12.04 -17.20
N GLY A 214 -11.14 11.95 -16.04
CA GLY A 214 -11.10 13.02 -15.03
C GLY A 214 -9.82 13.86 -15.06
N ALA A 215 -9.86 15.03 -14.42
CA ALA A 215 -8.67 15.85 -14.12
C ALA A 215 -7.88 15.31 -12.91
N SER A 216 -8.30 14.18 -12.33
CA SER A 216 -7.63 13.52 -11.23
C SER A 216 -7.64 12.01 -11.39
N GLU A 217 -6.57 11.37 -10.93
CA GLU A 217 -6.37 9.92 -10.95
C GLU A 217 -5.67 9.49 -9.66
N THR A 218 -6.03 8.33 -9.11
CA THR A 218 -5.34 7.73 -7.97
C THR A 218 -4.70 6.42 -8.38
N VAL A 219 -3.40 6.28 -8.10
CA VAL A 219 -2.60 5.10 -8.43
C VAL A 219 -1.83 4.65 -7.19
N THR A 220 -1.73 3.35 -6.99
CA THR A 220 -0.96 2.77 -5.90
C THR A 220 0.51 2.58 -6.32
N THR A 221 1.46 2.98 -5.47
CA THR A 221 2.89 2.76 -5.73
C THR A 221 3.22 1.26 -5.84
N ASN A 222 4.04 0.87 -6.81
CA ASN A 222 4.51 -0.51 -7.01
C ASN A 222 5.64 -0.90 -6.03
N GLY A 223 6.21 -2.11 -6.16
CA GLY A 223 7.27 -2.61 -5.27
C GLY A 223 8.59 -1.81 -5.28
N SER A 224 8.79 -0.92 -6.26
CA SER A 224 9.87 0.07 -6.29
C SER A 224 9.44 1.44 -5.74
N GLY A 225 8.28 1.52 -5.09
CA GLY A 225 7.71 2.74 -4.54
C GLY A 225 7.19 3.72 -5.59
N VAL A 226 7.06 3.32 -6.86
CA VAL A 226 6.70 4.22 -7.97
C VAL A 226 5.20 4.15 -8.25
N ALA A 227 4.53 5.30 -8.18
CA ALA A 227 3.19 5.51 -8.73
C ALA A 227 3.30 6.13 -10.12
N THR A 228 2.65 5.53 -11.11
CA THR A 228 2.69 5.94 -12.52
C THR A 228 1.29 6.28 -13.01
N SER A 229 1.07 7.52 -13.43
CA SER A 229 -0.21 7.94 -14.00
C SER A 229 -0.50 7.23 -15.33
N THR A 230 -1.76 7.22 -15.74
CA THR A 230 -2.09 6.95 -17.15
C THR A 230 -1.69 8.12 -18.05
N THR A 231 -1.87 7.94 -19.36
CA THR A 231 -1.68 9.02 -20.32
C THR A 231 -2.54 10.22 -19.96
N PHE A 232 -1.90 11.38 -19.91
CA PHE A 232 -2.53 12.67 -19.63
C PHE A 232 -2.66 13.47 -20.93
N THR A 233 -3.85 14.00 -21.20
CA THR A 233 -4.19 14.72 -22.44
C THR A 233 -4.50 16.17 -22.15
N ALA A 234 -3.82 17.09 -22.84
CA ALA A 234 -4.05 18.52 -22.72
C ALA A 234 -5.51 18.89 -23.06
N ASN A 235 -6.11 19.80 -22.31
CA ASN A 235 -7.42 20.38 -22.65
C ASN A 235 -7.31 21.43 -23.77
N THR A 236 -8.39 22.13 -24.06
CA THR A 236 -8.47 23.15 -25.13
C THR A 236 -7.91 24.52 -24.73
N VAL A 237 -7.41 24.69 -23.51
CA VAL A 237 -6.94 25.98 -22.98
C VAL A 237 -5.42 25.97 -22.93
N ALA A 238 -4.80 26.89 -23.67
CA ALA A 238 -3.35 27.08 -23.66
C ALA A 238 -2.87 27.75 -22.36
N GLY A 239 -1.66 27.40 -21.92
CA GLY A 239 -1.04 27.95 -20.73
C GLY A 239 -0.21 26.93 -19.95
N ALA A 240 0.63 27.43 -19.05
CA ALA A 240 1.38 26.62 -18.10
C ALA A 240 0.53 26.34 -16.85
N TYR A 241 0.68 25.16 -16.28
CA TYR A 241 0.00 24.73 -15.07
C TYR A 241 0.77 23.60 -14.39
N ASN A 242 0.38 23.29 -13.15
CA ASN A 242 0.96 22.19 -12.40
C ASN A 242 -0.08 21.09 -12.19
N VAL A 243 0.31 19.84 -12.45
CA VAL A 243 -0.35 18.67 -11.88
C VAL A 243 0.29 18.40 -10.52
N THR A 244 -0.50 18.12 -9.50
CA THR A 244 -0.03 17.85 -8.13
C THR A 244 -0.18 16.37 -7.82
N ALA A 245 0.87 15.71 -7.33
CA ALA A 245 0.79 14.40 -6.70
C ALA A 245 0.77 14.57 -5.18
N SER A 246 -0.20 13.94 -4.55
CA SER A 246 -0.44 13.98 -3.11
C SER A 246 -0.62 12.57 -2.55
N ALA A 247 -0.23 12.38 -1.29
CA ALA A 247 -0.50 11.17 -0.52
C ALA A 247 -0.64 11.54 0.97
N THR A 248 -1.45 10.78 1.70
CA THR A 248 -1.74 11.06 3.11
C THR A 248 -0.46 11.14 3.93
N GLY A 249 -0.25 12.26 4.62
CA GLY A 249 0.90 12.47 5.50
C GLY A 249 2.20 12.88 4.81
N LEU A 250 2.20 13.03 3.47
CA LEU A 250 3.35 13.51 2.71
C LEU A 250 3.18 14.98 2.28
N SER A 251 4.28 15.66 2.03
CA SER A 251 4.27 16.96 1.34
C SER A 251 4.11 16.74 -0.16
N ASP A 252 3.20 17.44 -0.80
CA ASP A 252 2.90 17.29 -2.22
C ASP A 252 4.09 17.61 -3.14
N VAL A 253 4.11 16.99 -4.31
CA VAL A 253 5.05 17.30 -5.41
C VAL A 253 4.29 17.70 -6.66
N THR A 254 4.90 18.57 -7.48
CA THR A 254 4.22 19.13 -8.65
C THR A 254 4.98 18.85 -9.95
N PHE A 255 4.22 18.60 -11.02
CA PHE A 255 4.68 18.44 -12.39
C PHE A 255 4.28 19.66 -13.20
N GLY A 256 5.23 20.48 -13.61
CA GLY A 256 4.96 21.61 -14.50
C GLY A 256 4.67 21.12 -15.92
N LEU A 257 3.53 21.49 -16.48
CA LEU A 257 3.10 21.14 -17.83
C LEU A 257 2.67 22.40 -18.60
N THR A 258 2.74 22.35 -19.93
CA THR A 258 2.27 23.46 -20.78
C THR A 258 1.38 22.98 -21.91
N ASN A 259 0.19 23.56 -22.02
CA ASN A 259 -0.66 23.42 -23.19
C ASN A 259 -0.28 24.51 -24.19
N THR A 260 0.17 24.13 -25.38
CA THR A 260 0.51 25.05 -26.46
C THR A 260 -0.59 25.09 -27.51
N VAL A 261 -0.82 26.23 -28.13
CA VAL A 261 -1.68 26.32 -29.31
C VAL A 261 -1.06 25.54 -30.48
N GLY A 262 -1.90 24.87 -31.27
CA GLY A 262 -1.46 24.22 -32.51
C GLY A 262 -1.13 25.24 -33.60
N ALA A 263 -0.48 24.80 -34.67
CA ALA A 263 -0.32 25.64 -35.86
C ALA A 263 -1.71 26.01 -36.41
N ALA A 264 -1.92 27.28 -36.76
CA ALA A 264 -3.18 27.73 -37.33
C ALA A 264 -3.47 26.97 -38.64
N ALA A 265 -4.62 26.31 -38.72
CA ALA A 265 -5.15 25.85 -40.00
C ALA A 265 -5.56 27.09 -40.81
N THR A 266 -5.07 27.18 -42.04
CA THR A 266 -5.19 28.29 -42.99
C THR A 266 -6.51 29.09 -42.91
N LEU A 267 -6.38 30.43 -42.88
CA LEU A 267 -7.51 31.35 -43.06
C LEU A 267 -8.06 31.25 -44.48
N ALA A 268 -9.35 30.90 -44.62
CA ALA A 268 -10.06 31.04 -45.89
C ALA A 268 -10.53 32.50 -46.05
N VAL A 269 -10.12 33.15 -47.14
CA VAL A 269 -10.67 34.44 -47.54
C VAL A 269 -12.07 34.19 -48.12
N SER A 270 -13.11 34.71 -47.46
CA SER A 270 -14.46 34.78 -48.04
C SER A 270 -14.57 36.10 -48.79
N THR A 271 -14.60 36.04 -50.12
CA THR A 271 -15.00 37.18 -50.95
C THR A 271 -16.52 37.21 -51.02
N GLY A 272 -17.10 38.35 -50.63
CA GLY A 272 -18.55 38.62 -50.74
C GLY A 272 -18.99 39.02 -52.14
#